data_AF-A0A5C6VPT0-F1
#
_entry.id   AF-A0A5C6VPT0-F1
#
_cell.length_a   1.000
_cell.length_b   1.000
_cell.length_c   1.000
_cell.angle_alpha   90.00
_cell.angle_beta   90.00
_cell.angle_gamma   90.00
#
_symmetry.space_group_name_H-M   'P 1'
#
loop_
_entity.id
_entity.type
_entity.pdbx_description
1 polymer ?
#
loop_
_entity_poly.entity_id
_entity_poly.type
_entity_poly.pdbx_seq_one_letter_code
_entity_poly.pdbx_strand_id
1 'polypeptide(L)'
;MERWDIDRYTRPALVPCELSSFGNKALTIGAGDDAVDLSFEGVARDEVADVVAQLMRPSSGIWLKLNEGECPAWIRALTEQLDALSLIEETDCGIDSVTSETEHAGALCAQVGRRLAVVVEKRLAMYRDVLAAVQQMLANEAFDREQATTAFPFSNEPDGPFTNNFALQALHFQFAYARRNAPELLLAWRRVLDEVFRHVGWHPSTAAKDASHDSFHSVASLDPTDLQTYLLSFAHFVEIAPLRVGKRVTSAQTGDSSEPCSGLALAARAERLLLKALDDLGSNVYAAAALASDEITPLVKGLYVEQYHVTDRFVEILGPLLSRRLKRNLRTRLFRYFQEEYGHEAFELATCVALGMHEADVRASVPLPLTALYIDAYTVLAHRLPTAFFTSIMVTEGLRDQHSPVHEHIAALVERAVHAGDIVAKHGETNDELNHPSLSRLFLADIPHVTAADQRYSLEAALFMLEVNMRQLESVAFFYGDQTQIRFHGLHEGRRPLEV
;
A
#
# COMPACT_ATOMS: atom_id res chain seq x y z
N MET A 1 19.72 -15.60 4.19
CA MET A 1 19.37 -14.78 3.01
C MET A 1 19.48 -15.70 1.83
N GLU A 2 18.35 -16.00 1.18
CA GLU A 2 18.38 -16.76 -0.06
C GLU A 2 19.20 -16.01 -1.11
N ARG A 3 19.91 -16.75 -1.96
CA ARG A 3 20.66 -16.16 -3.07
C ARG A 3 19.70 -15.79 -4.20
N TRP A 4 20.06 -14.74 -4.92
CA TRP A 4 19.32 -14.25 -6.08
C TRP A 4 19.92 -14.95 -7.30
N ASP A 5 19.49 -16.19 -7.52
CA ASP A 5 20.04 -17.07 -8.56
C ASP A 5 18.99 -17.35 -9.65
N ILE A 6 19.44 -17.92 -10.76
CA ILE A 6 18.64 -18.27 -11.95
C ILE A 6 17.44 -19.19 -11.67
N ASP A 7 17.45 -19.92 -10.55
CA ASP A 7 16.38 -20.84 -10.13
C ASP A 7 15.02 -20.13 -9.92
N ARG A 8 14.99 -18.79 -10.01
CA ARG A 8 13.79 -17.94 -9.94
C ARG A 8 13.19 -17.57 -11.29
N TYR A 9 13.85 -17.90 -12.42
CA TYR A 9 13.28 -17.67 -13.74
C TYR A 9 12.12 -18.65 -13.98
N THR A 10 11.07 -18.20 -14.65
CA THR A 10 9.81 -18.96 -14.75
C THR A 10 9.85 -19.94 -15.92
N ARG A 11 10.40 -19.53 -17.07
CA ARG A 11 10.53 -20.31 -18.31
C ARG A 11 11.85 -20.00 -19.04
N PRO A 12 12.99 -20.21 -18.35
CA PRO A 12 14.28 -19.82 -18.90
C PRO A 12 14.58 -20.62 -20.15
N ALA A 13 15.21 -19.99 -21.13
CA ALA A 13 15.95 -20.71 -22.14
C ALA A 13 17.21 -19.96 -22.53
N LEU A 14 18.12 -20.68 -23.17
CA LEU A 14 19.21 -20.02 -23.85
C LEU A 14 18.67 -19.19 -25.01
N VAL A 15 19.22 -17.98 -25.17
CA VAL A 15 19.02 -17.14 -26.36
C VAL A 15 19.31 -17.99 -27.61
N PRO A 16 18.62 -17.75 -28.73
CA PRO A 16 18.85 -18.51 -29.96
C PRO A 16 20.34 -18.52 -30.33
N CYS A 17 20.96 -19.70 -30.21
CA CYS A 17 22.40 -19.85 -30.37
C CYS A 17 22.78 -21.03 -31.28
N GLU A 18 23.88 -20.88 -32.01
CA GLU A 18 24.47 -21.95 -32.80
C GLU A 18 25.59 -22.65 -32.02
N LEU A 19 25.58 -23.98 -32.04
CA LEU A 19 26.65 -24.78 -31.45
C LEU A 19 27.66 -25.14 -32.52
N SER A 20 28.88 -24.63 -32.39
CA SER A 20 30.00 -24.99 -33.25
C SER A 20 31.15 -25.58 -32.43
N SER A 21 32.05 -26.28 -33.11
CA SER A 21 33.13 -27.01 -32.46
C SER A 21 34.49 -26.67 -33.03
N PHE A 22 35.39 -26.22 -32.17
CA PHE A 22 36.80 -26.06 -32.47
C PHE A 22 37.62 -27.12 -31.73
N GLY A 23 37.92 -28.23 -32.42
CA GLY A 23 38.67 -29.36 -31.87
C GLY A 23 37.89 -30.23 -30.86
N ASN A 24 38.59 -31.14 -30.16
CA ASN A 24 37.96 -32.17 -29.33
C ASN A 24 37.64 -31.74 -27.88
N LYS A 25 37.87 -30.47 -27.50
CA LYS A 25 37.84 -30.04 -26.08
C LYS A 25 37.03 -28.77 -25.77
N ALA A 26 36.51 -28.07 -26.77
CA ALA A 26 35.77 -26.82 -26.57
C ALA A 26 34.44 -26.87 -27.32
N LEU A 27 33.43 -26.23 -26.75
CA LEU A 27 32.12 -25.99 -27.38
C LEU A 27 31.95 -24.48 -27.53
N THR A 28 31.70 -24.00 -28.74
CA THR A 28 31.47 -22.58 -28.98
C THR A 28 29.96 -22.35 -29.12
N ILE A 29 29.42 -21.45 -28.31
CA ILE A 29 28.05 -20.94 -28.41
C ILE A 29 28.10 -19.62 -29.18
N GLY A 30 27.53 -19.58 -30.37
CA GLY A 30 27.34 -18.33 -31.12
C GLY A 30 25.96 -17.75 -30.83
N ALA A 31 25.89 -16.54 -30.28
CA ALA A 31 24.65 -15.82 -30.01
C ALA A 31 24.70 -14.44 -30.67
N GLY A 32 23.99 -14.27 -31.79
CA GLY A 32 24.09 -13.06 -32.61
C GLY A 32 25.50 -12.89 -33.21
N ASP A 33 26.12 -11.73 -32.96
CA ASP A 33 27.50 -11.42 -33.38
C ASP A 33 28.57 -11.89 -32.38
N ASP A 34 28.15 -12.37 -31.21
CA ASP A 34 29.04 -12.82 -30.14
C ASP A 34 29.26 -14.34 -30.20
N ALA A 35 30.47 -14.78 -29.85
CA ALA A 35 30.83 -16.18 -29.72
C ALA A 35 31.51 -16.43 -28.38
N VAL A 36 31.00 -17.41 -27.63
CA VAL A 36 31.49 -17.79 -26.31
C VAL A 36 32.05 -19.20 -26.37
N ASP A 37 33.33 -19.35 -26.08
CA ASP A 37 33.99 -20.65 -25.96
C ASP A 37 33.81 -21.20 -24.54
N LEU A 38 33.08 -22.30 -24.43
CA LEU A 38 32.96 -23.08 -23.21
C LEU A 38 34.10 -24.09 -23.12
N SER A 39 34.82 -24.03 -22.00
CA SER A 39 35.83 -25.02 -21.61
C SER A 39 35.37 -25.74 -20.35
N PHE A 40 35.58 -27.05 -20.31
CA PHE A 40 35.07 -27.91 -19.24
C PHE A 40 36.08 -29.02 -18.93
N GLU A 41 36.18 -29.37 -17.65
CA GLU A 41 37.03 -30.45 -17.13
C GLU A 41 36.16 -31.52 -16.47
N GLY A 42 36.46 -32.80 -16.72
CA GLY A 42 35.78 -33.92 -16.07
C GLY A 42 34.39 -34.28 -16.63
N VAL A 43 33.91 -33.57 -17.66
CA VAL A 43 32.63 -33.86 -18.35
C VAL A 43 32.89 -34.00 -19.86
N ALA A 44 32.19 -34.94 -20.52
CA ALA A 44 32.35 -35.14 -21.95
C ALA A 44 31.75 -33.96 -22.74
N ARG A 45 32.43 -33.55 -23.82
CA ARG A 45 31.98 -32.45 -24.68
C ARG A 45 30.56 -32.67 -25.22
N ASP A 46 30.25 -33.89 -25.64
CA ASP A 46 28.95 -34.23 -26.19
C ASP A 46 27.84 -34.14 -25.13
N GLU A 47 28.16 -34.46 -23.87
CA GLU A 47 27.25 -34.29 -22.73
C GLU A 47 26.98 -32.80 -22.44
N VAL A 48 28.01 -31.95 -22.50
CA VAL A 48 27.82 -30.49 -22.38
C VAL A 48 26.99 -29.95 -23.53
N ALA A 49 27.25 -30.38 -24.77
CA ALA A 49 26.46 -29.97 -25.93
C ALA A 49 24.99 -30.41 -25.83
N ASP A 50 24.73 -31.63 -25.36
CA ASP A 50 23.38 -32.14 -25.14
C ASP A 50 22.64 -31.34 -24.05
N VAL A 51 23.33 -30.95 -22.98
CA VAL A 51 22.77 -30.10 -21.93
C VAL A 51 22.48 -28.70 -22.48
N VAL A 52 23.40 -28.07 -23.20
CA VAL A 52 23.19 -26.75 -23.81
C VAL A 52 22.02 -26.79 -24.80
N ALA A 53 21.95 -27.80 -25.66
CA ALA A 53 20.83 -27.97 -26.59
C ALA A 53 19.48 -28.18 -25.89
N GLN A 54 19.49 -28.81 -24.70
CA GLN A 54 18.32 -28.93 -23.85
C GLN A 54 17.95 -27.59 -23.20
N LEU A 55 18.93 -26.81 -22.71
CA LEU A 55 18.70 -25.50 -22.10
C LEU A 55 18.14 -24.47 -23.09
N MET A 56 18.35 -24.63 -24.41
CA MET A 56 17.66 -23.85 -25.45
C MET A 56 16.14 -24.08 -25.48
N ARG A 57 15.62 -25.08 -24.76
CA ARG A 57 14.18 -25.39 -24.70
C ARG A 57 13.62 -25.00 -23.33
N PRO A 58 12.61 -24.13 -23.27
CA PRO A 58 12.01 -23.70 -21.98
C PRO A 58 11.39 -24.85 -21.20
N SER A 59 10.84 -25.83 -21.92
CA SER A 59 10.20 -27.02 -21.36
C SER A 59 11.19 -28.13 -20.98
N SER A 60 12.49 -27.86 -21.01
CA SER A 60 13.51 -28.85 -20.65
C SER A 60 13.40 -29.26 -19.19
N GLY A 61 13.46 -30.56 -18.93
CA GLY A 61 13.51 -31.10 -17.57
C GLY A 61 14.78 -30.70 -16.80
N ILE A 62 15.80 -30.14 -17.46
CA ILE A 62 16.99 -29.59 -16.78
C ILE A 62 16.62 -28.32 -16.00
N TRP A 63 15.75 -27.47 -16.53
CA TRP A 63 15.28 -26.27 -15.82
C TRP A 63 14.48 -26.62 -14.58
N LEU A 64 13.58 -27.59 -14.68
CA LEU A 64 12.84 -28.11 -13.51
C LEU A 64 13.79 -28.62 -12.42
N LYS A 65 14.78 -29.44 -12.80
CA LYS A 65 15.77 -29.99 -11.86
C LYS A 65 16.72 -28.94 -11.29
N LEU A 66 16.98 -27.84 -12.01
CA LEU A 66 17.74 -26.71 -11.47
C LEU A 66 16.94 -26.05 -10.33
N ASN A 67 15.65 -25.75 -10.58
CA ASN A 67 14.75 -25.16 -9.59
C ASN A 67 14.55 -26.06 -8.35
N GLU A 68 14.49 -27.38 -8.54
CA GLU A 68 14.36 -28.36 -7.46
C GLU A 68 15.69 -28.66 -6.75
N GLY A 69 16.82 -28.13 -7.25
CA GLY A 69 18.15 -28.39 -6.69
C GLY A 69 18.68 -29.80 -6.95
N GLU A 70 18.10 -30.53 -7.91
CA GLU A 70 18.41 -31.92 -8.24
C GLU A 70 19.46 -32.08 -9.36
N CYS A 71 19.92 -30.98 -9.96
CA CYS A 71 20.92 -31.01 -11.02
C CYS A 71 22.35 -31.27 -10.50
N PRO A 72 23.19 -31.99 -11.27
CA PRO A 72 24.63 -32.08 -11.02
C PRO A 72 25.28 -30.70 -10.87
N ALA A 73 26.25 -30.59 -9.95
CA ALA A 73 26.90 -29.31 -9.64
C ALA A 73 27.52 -28.60 -10.86
N TRP A 74 27.99 -29.35 -11.85
CA TRP A 74 28.57 -28.77 -13.07
C TRP A 74 27.52 -28.14 -13.99
N ILE A 75 26.28 -28.65 -14.01
CA ILE A 75 25.17 -28.06 -14.79
C ILE A 75 24.75 -26.74 -14.16
N ARG A 76 24.72 -26.68 -12.82
CA ARG A 76 24.49 -25.44 -12.07
C ARG A 76 25.58 -24.41 -12.35
N ALA A 77 26.85 -24.79 -12.27
CA ALA A 77 27.96 -23.89 -12.59
C ALA A 77 27.92 -23.41 -14.06
N LEU A 78 27.53 -24.28 -14.99
CA LEU A 78 27.35 -23.92 -16.39
C LEU A 78 26.22 -22.89 -16.56
N THR A 79 25.06 -23.10 -15.94
CA THR A 79 23.92 -22.17 -16.06
C THR A 79 24.19 -20.82 -15.39
N GLU A 80 24.87 -20.78 -14.25
CA GLU A 80 25.34 -19.54 -13.63
C GLU A 80 26.29 -18.76 -14.56
N GLN A 81 27.19 -19.44 -15.26
CA GLN A 81 28.09 -18.81 -16.23
C GLN A 81 27.34 -18.30 -17.47
N LEU A 82 26.39 -19.07 -17.99
CA LEU A 82 25.57 -18.68 -19.13
C LEU A 82 24.70 -17.46 -18.78
N ASP A 83 24.12 -17.41 -17.58
CA ASP A 83 23.36 -16.26 -17.07
C ASP A 83 24.26 -15.02 -16.88
N ALA A 84 25.45 -15.18 -16.31
CA ALA A 84 26.43 -14.10 -16.15
C ALA A 84 26.91 -13.50 -17.49
N LEU A 85 26.79 -14.27 -18.58
CA LEU A 85 27.06 -13.85 -19.95
C LEU A 85 25.81 -13.32 -20.67
N SER A 86 24.68 -13.19 -19.97
CA SER A 86 23.39 -12.78 -20.53
C SER A 86 22.90 -13.67 -21.69
N LEU A 87 23.25 -14.96 -21.66
CA LEU A 87 22.85 -15.93 -22.68
C LEU A 87 21.54 -16.63 -22.34
N ILE A 88 20.92 -16.33 -21.20
CA ILE A 88 19.64 -16.91 -20.78
C ILE A 88 18.58 -15.81 -20.82
N GLU A 89 17.47 -16.11 -21.47
CA GLU A 89 16.30 -15.24 -21.62
C GLU A 89 15.04 -15.92 -21.09
N GLU A 90 14.00 -15.11 -20.82
CA GLU A 90 12.65 -15.63 -20.66
C GLU A 90 11.94 -15.75 -22.00
N THR A 91 11.54 -16.97 -22.32
CA THR A 91 10.95 -17.30 -23.63
C THR A 91 9.45 -17.12 -23.71
N ASP A 92 8.79 -17.08 -22.56
CA ASP A 92 7.46 -16.53 -22.45
C ASP A 92 7.64 -15.03 -22.24
N CYS A 93 7.35 -14.23 -23.25
CA CYS A 93 7.28 -12.78 -23.09
C CYS A 93 6.16 -12.36 -22.11
N GLY A 94 5.42 -13.33 -21.55
CA GLY A 94 4.34 -13.11 -20.59
C GLY A 94 3.11 -12.47 -21.23
N ILE A 95 3.12 -12.23 -22.56
CA ILE A 95 2.10 -11.43 -23.24
C ILE A 95 0.71 -12.04 -23.10
N ASP A 96 0.58 -13.37 -23.14
CA ASP A 96 -0.71 -14.05 -22.93
C ASP A 96 -1.21 -13.90 -21.48
N SER A 97 -0.31 -14.00 -20.48
CA SER A 97 -0.63 -13.75 -19.06
C SER A 97 -1.04 -12.29 -18.85
N VAL A 98 -0.24 -11.36 -19.36
CA VAL A 98 -0.51 -9.91 -19.34
C VAL A 98 -1.84 -9.62 -20.01
N THR A 99 -2.17 -10.27 -21.13
CA THR A 99 -3.46 -10.09 -21.81
C THR A 99 -4.61 -10.57 -20.92
N SER A 100 -4.51 -11.77 -20.34
CA SER A 100 -5.53 -12.31 -19.44
C SER A 100 -5.71 -11.45 -18.18
N GLU A 101 -4.61 -11.01 -17.57
CA GLU A 101 -4.60 -10.11 -16.40
C GLU A 101 -5.19 -8.74 -16.75
N THR A 102 -4.87 -8.20 -17.93
CA THR A 102 -5.43 -6.94 -18.44
C THR A 102 -6.95 -7.05 -18.65
N GLU A 103 -7.42 -8.17 -19.21
CA GLU A 103 -8.85 -8.45 -19.38
C GLU A 103 -9.55 -8.55 -18.02
N HIS A 104 -8.94 -9.25 -17.06
CA HIS A 104 -9.44 -9.36 -15.70
C HIS A 104 -9.54 -7.99 -15.00
N ALA A 105 -8.45 -7.20 -15.07
CA ALA A 105 -8.41 -5.83 -14.56
C ALA A 105 -9.49 -4.95 -15.20
N GLY A 106 -9.68 -5.08 -16.52
CA GLY A 106 -10.72 -4.36 -17.26
C GLY A 106 -12.13 -4.74 -16.81
N ALA A 107 -12.38 -6.03 -16.57
CA ALA A 107 -13.66 -6.54 -16.07
C ALA A 107 -13.96 -6.01 -14.65
N LEU A 108 -12.95 -6.01 -13.77
CA LEU A 108 -13.07 -5.48 -12.41
C LEU A 108 -13.35 -3.97 -12.41
N CYS A 109 -12.63 -3.18 -13.22
CA CYS A 109 -12.91 -1.75 -13.40
C CYS A 109 -14.36 -1.52 -13.85
N ALA A 110 -14.83 -2.28 -14.84
CA ALA A 110 -16.20 -2.15 -15.35
C ALA A 110 -17.25 -2.56 -14.30
N GLN A 111 -16.99 -3.61 -13.51
CA GLN A 111 -17.87 -4.02 -12.42
C GLN A 111 -18.01 -2.93 -11.36
N VAL A 112 -16.89 -2.37 -10.89
CA VAL A 112 -16.88 -1.28 -9.91
C VAL A 112 -17.53 -0.02 -10.47
N GLY A 113 -17.23 0.34 -11.73
CA GLY A 113 -17.83 1.47 -12.43
C GLY A 113 -19.35 1.37 -12.52
N ARG A 114 -19.90 0.20 -12.92
CA ARG A 114 -21.35 -0.02 -12.96
C ARG A 114 -22.00 0.10 -11.58
N ARG A 115 -21.36 -0.45 -10.53
CA ARG A 115 -21.88 -0.33 -9.15
C ARG A 115 -21.95 1.12 -8.71
N LEU A 116 -20.88 1.88 -8.94
CA LEU A 116 -20.83 3.29 -8.61
C LEU A 116 -21.85 4.09 -9.44
N ALA A 117 -22.04 3.74 -10.72
CA ALA A 117 -23.01 4.39 -11.58
C ALA A 117 -24.44 4.28 -11.06
N VAL A 118 -24.84 3.12 -10.52
CA VAL A 118 -26.17 2.92 -9.90
C VAL A 118 -26.38 3.87 -8.70
N VAL A 119 -25.34 4.15 -7.92
CA VAL A 119 -25.43 5.11 -6.81
C VAL A 119 -25.52 6.54 -7.34
N VAL A 120 -24.66 6.91 -8.29
CA VAL A 120 -24.59 8.24 -8.89
C VAL A 120 -25.89 8.58 -9.62
N GLU A 121 -26.44 7.65 -10.41
CA GLU A 121 -27.65 7.84 -11.22
C GLU A 121 -28.83 8.32 -10.37
N LYS A 122 -29.02 7.73 -9.18
CA LYS A 122 -30.11 8.09 -8.25
C LYS A 122 -30.06 9.56 -7.80
N ARG A 123 -28.87 10.18 -7.81
CA ARG A 123 -28.66 11.55 -7.30
C ARG A 123 -27.66 12.33 -8.16
N LEU A 124 -27.72 12.20 -9.48
CA LEU A 124 -26.67 12.72 -10.38
C LEU A 124 -26.33 14.20 -10.13
N ALA A 125 -27.33 15.06 -9.89
CA ALA A 125 -27.12 16.48 -9.62
C ALA A 125 -26.17 16.74 -8.44
N MET A 126 -26.22 15.89 -7.40
CA MET A 126 -25.38 15.97 -6.21
C MET A 126 -23.93 15.52 -6.48
N TYR A 127 -23.73 14.61 -7.44
CA TYR A 127 -22.41 14.05 -7.75
C TYR A 127 -21.66 14.81 -8.84
N ARG A 128 -22.29 15.71 -9.59
CA ARG A 128 -21.64 16.43 -10.71
C ARG A 128 -20.35 17.13 -10.30
N ASP A 129 -20.39 17.87 -9.19
CA ASP A 129 -19.23 18.63 -8.72
C ASP A 129 -18.11 17.70 -8.21
N VAL A 130 -18.48 16.61 -7.54
CA VAL A 130 -17.54 15.56 -7.09
C VAL A 130 -16.86 14.91 -8.30
N LEU A 131 -17.64 14.45 -9.28
CA LEU A 131 -17.11 13.79 -10.48
C LEU A 131 -16.25 14.75 -11.32
N ALA A 132 -16.61 16.03 -11.40
CA ALA A 132 -15.80 17.04 -12.06
C ALA A 132 -14.46 17.26 -11.33
N ALA A 133 -14.48 17.34 -9.99
CA ALA A 133 -13.26 17.46 -9.19
C ALA A 133 -12.35 16.23 -9.35
N VAL A 134 -12.90 15.02 -9.31
CA VAL A 134 -12.13 13.78 -9.51
C VAL A 134 -11.58 13.68 -10.93
N GLN A 135 -12.35 14.05 -11.95
CA GLN A 135 -11.85 14.13 -13.33
C GLN A 135 -10.69 15.13 -13.44
N GLN A 136 -10.77 16.27 -12.76
CA GLN A 136 -9.70 17.26 -12.73
C GLN A 136 -8.44 16.70 -12.06
N MET A 137 -8.57 15.91 -10.99
CA MET A 137 -7.43 15.18 -10.41
C MET A 137 -6.79 14.26 -11.45
N LEU A 138 -7.58 13.44 -12.14
CA LEU A 138 -7.08 12.50 -13.17
C LEU A 138 -6.40 13.20 -14.36
N ALA A 139 -6.86 14.40 -14.74
CA ALA A 139 -6.35 15.14 -15.87
C ALA A 139 -5.08 15.96 -15.54
N ASN A 140 -4.90 16.34 -14.28
CA ASN A 140 -3.81 17.24 -13.90
C ASN A 140 -2.52 16.47 -13.56
N GLU A 141 -1.71 16.17 -14.59
CA GLU A 141 -0.34 15.68 -14.43
C GLU A 141 0.61 16.76 -13.86
N ALA A 142 0.28 18.04 -14.07
CA ALA A 142 1.09 19.18 -13.64
C ALA A 142 0.99 19.49 -12.14
N PHE A 143 -0.03 18.96 -11.44
CA PHE A 143 -0.24 19.17 -10.00
C PHE A 143 0.99 18.74 -9.16
N ASP A 144 1.80 17.79 -9.64
CA ASP A 144 2.97 17.28 -8.93
C ASP A 144 4.31 17.98 -9.27
N ARG A 145 4.44 18.66 -10.43
CA ARG A 145 5.73 19.28 -10.82
C ARG A 145 5.94 20.68 -10.23
N GLU A 146 4.88 21.45 -10.01
CA GLU A 146 4.99 22.83 -9.51
C GLU A 146 4.68 22.97 -8.00
N GLN A 147 3.87 22.08 -7.40
CA GLN A 147 3.53 22.14 -5.97
C GLN A 147 4.43 21.29 -5.07
N ALA A 148 5.54 20.74 -5.59
CA ALA A 148 6.47 19.84 -4.89
C ALA A 148 7.12 20.42 -3.62
N THR A 149 6.89 21.68 -3.27
CA THR A 149 7.46 22.34 -2.10
C THR A 149 6.44 23.02 -1.18
N THR A 150 5.18 23.22 -1.57
CA THR A 150 4.23 24.02 -0.77
C THR A 150 2.78 23.65 -1.07
N ALA A 151 2.22 22.65 -0.41
CA ALA A 151 0.82 22.64 0.03
C ALA A 151 0.49 21.29 0.68
N PHE A 152 0.14 21.32 1.96
CA PHE A 152 -0.97 20.47 2.35
C PHE A 152 -2.18 21.00 1.56
N PRO A 153 -2.81 20.18 0.70
CA PRO A 153 -3.74 20.60 -0.36
C PRO A 153 -4.99 21.35 0.13
N PHE A 154 -5.23 21.42 1.45
CA PHE A 154 -6.48 21.92 2.03
C PHE A 154 -6.32 23.21 2.84
N SER A 155 -5.13 23.80 2.82
CA SER A 155 -4.72 24.90 3.72
C SER A 155 -4.97 26.32 3.20
N ASN A 156 -5.22 26.49 1.90
CA ASN A 156 -5.15 27.80 1.23
C ASN A 156 -6.38 28.18 0.39
N GLU A 157 -7.35 27.27 0.20
CA GLU A 157 -8.54 27.54 -0.63
C GLU A 157 -9.78 27.54 0.26
N PRO A 158 -10.29 28.72 0.68
CA PRO A 158 -11.46 28.79 1.55
C PRO A 158 -12.77 28.36 0.86
N ASP A 159 -12.80 28.31 -0.49
CA ASP A 159 -13.99 28.04 -1.29
C ASP A 159 -13.78 26.94 -2.35
N GLY A 160 -12.73 26.13 -2.24
CA GLY A 160 -12.44 25.04 -3.18
C GLY A 160 -13.30 23.79 -2.93
N PRO A 161 -13.43 22.86 -3.90
CA PRO A 161 -14.22 21.62 -3.74
C PRO A 161 -13.73 20.73 -2.60
N PHE A 162 -12.47 20.89 -2.20
CA PHE A 162 -11.84 20.18 -1.09
C PHE A 162 -12.18 20.73 0.29
N THR A 163 -12.68 21.96 0.37
CA THR A 163 -12.94 22.65 1.63
C THR A 163 -13.95 21.85 2.44
N ASN A 164 -13.57 21.43 3.65
CA ASN A 164 -14.39 20.62 4.54
C ASN A 164 -14.91 19.30 3.92
N ASN A 165 -14.27 18.76 2.86
CA ASN A 165 -14.68 17.51 2.21
C ASN A 165 -13.65 16.40 2.44
N PHE A 166 -13.77 15.69 3.57
CA PHE A 166 -12.87 14.58 3.94
C PHE A 166 -12.65 13.58 2.80
N ALA A 167 -13.70 13.21 2.05
CA ALA A 167 -13.58 12.17 1.03
C ALA A 167 -12.80 12.62 -0.21
N LEU A 168 -13.02 13.86 -0.68
CA LEU A 168 -12.20 14.43 -1.76
C LEU A 168 -10.75 14.64 -1.29
N GLN A 169 -10.57 14.98 -0.01
CA GLN A 169 -9.25 15.08 0.60
C GLN A 169 -8.54 13.71 0.67
N ALA A 170 -9.26 12.65 1.02
CA ALA A 170 -8.79 11.28 0.99
C ALA A 170 -8.40 10.83 -0.42
N LEU A 171 -9.26 11.05 -1.41
CA LEU A 171 -8.94 10.79 -2.82
C LEU A 171 -7.68 11.52 -3.23
N HIS A 172 -7.53 12.80 -2.89
CA HIS A 172 -6.31 13.54 -3.20
C HIS A 172 -5.04 12.83 -2.69
N PHE A 173 -5.05 12.29 -1.47
CA PHE A 173 -3.93 11.48 -0.96
C PHE A 173 -3.70 10.21 -1.79
N GLN A 174 -4.75 9.46 -2.14
CA GLN A 174 -4.60 8.26 -2.96
C GLN A 174 -4.11 8.59 -4.39
N PHE A 175 -4.56 9.70 -4.97
CA PHE A 175 -4.05 10.23 -6.24
C PHE A 175 -2.59 10.63 -6.16
N ALA A 176 -2.18 11.29 -5.06
CA ALA A 176 -0.80 11.66 -4.80
C ALA A 176 0.11 10.43 -4.60
N TYR A 177 -0.42 9.36 -3.98
CA TYR A 177 0.26 8.07 -3.85
C TYR A 177 0.40 7.39 -5.21
N ALA A 178 -0.71 7.19 -5.92
CA ALA A 178 -0.76 6.50 -7.22
C ALA A 178 0.21 7.12 -8.23
N ARG A 179 0.20 8.44 -8.41
CA ARG A 179 1.13 9.12 -9.34
C ARG A 179 2.60 8.80 -9.09
N ARG A 180 2.98 8.52 -7.84
CA ARG A 180 4.37 8.29 -7.45
C ARG A 180 4.74 6.82 -7.41
N ASN A 181 3.84 5.98 -6.91
CA ASN A 181 4.15 4.60 -6.54
C ASN A 181 3.44 3.55 -7.41
N ALA A 182 2.32 3.90 -8.05
CA ALA A 182 1.50 2.99 -8.84
C ALA A 182 0.67 3.77 -9.91
N PRO A 183 1.32 4.41 -10.90
CA PRO A 183 0.65 5.28 -11.87
C PRO A 183 -0.42 4.56 -12.71
N GLU A 184 -0.31 3.24 -12.84
CA GLU A 184 -1.26 2.34 -13.48
C GLU A 184 -2.67 2.45 -12.87
N LEU A 185 -2.77 2.75 -11.56
CA LEU A 185 -4.04 2.99 -10.87
C LEU A 185 -4.84 4.15 -11.46
N LEU A 186 -4.15 5.16 -12.01
CA LEU A 186 -4.81 6.31 -12.65
C LEU A 186 -5.54 5.88 -13.93
N LEU A 187 -5.00 4.90 -14.66
CA LEU A 187 -5.64 4.31 -15.83
C LEU A 187 -6.88 3.51 -15.40
N ALA A 188 -6.75 2.72 -14.33
CA ALA A 188 -7.85 1.95 -13.76
C ALA A 188 -9.01 2.85 -13.29
N TRP A 189 -8.72 3.93 -12.54
CA TRP A 189 -9.74 4.87 -12.08
C TRP A 189 -10.38 5.67 -13.21
N ARG A 190 -9.62 6.02 -14.26
CA ARG A 190 -10.19 6.64 -15.47
C ARG A 190 -11.21 5.71 -16.11
N ARG A 191 -10.88 4.42 -16.26
CA ARG A 191 -11.79 3.41 -16.83
C ARG A 191 -13.05 3.20 -15.98
N VAL A 192 -12.94 3.27 -14.64
CA VAL A 192 -14.10 3.28 -13.73
C VAL A 192 -14.99 4.49 -14.00
N LEU A 193 -14.43 5.70 -14.12
CA LEU A 193 -15.22 6.90 -14.39
C LEU A 193 -15.85 6.89 -15.77
N ASP A 194 -15.16 6.40 -16.80
CA ASP A 194 -15.71 6.28 -18.15
C ASP A 194 -16.94 5.36 -18.16
N GLU A 195 -16.91 4.28 -17.39
CA GLU A 195 -18.08 3.41 -17.16
C GLU A 195 -19.23 4.18 -16.49
N VAL A 196 -18.94 4.97 -15.45
CA VAL A 196 -19.94 5.80 -14.76
C VAL A 196 -20.55 6.79 -15.73
N PHE A 197 -19.75 7.57 -16.45
CA PHE A 197 -20.20 8.59 -17.40
C PHE A 197 -21.06 8.00 -18.52
N ARG A 198 -20.65 6.85 -19.07
CA ARG A 198 -21.41 6.13 -20.09
C ARG A 198 -22.78 5.68 -19.58
N HIS A 199 -22.83 5.13 -18.37
CA HIS A 199 -24.07 4.64 -17.77
C HIS A 199 -25.04 5.79 -17.44
N VAL A 200 -24.56 6.89 -16.86
CA VAL A 200 -25.41 8.03 -16.47
C VAL A 200 -25.72 9.01 -17.61
N GLY A 201 -25.10 8.83 -18.78
CA GLY A 201 -25.30 9.71 -19.94
C GLY A 201 -24.81 11.15 -19.74
N TRP A 202 -23.82 11.36 -18.87
CA TRP A 202 -23.25 12.68 -18.57
C TRP A 202 -21.73 12.63 -18.55
N HIS A 203 -21.10 13.63 -19.16
CA HIS A 203 -19.65 13.77 -19.22
C HIS A 203 -19.24 15.20 -18.81
N PRO A 204 -18.19 15.39 -17.99
CA PRO A 204 -17.64 16.71 -17.74
C PRO A 204 -17.04 17.31 -19.03
N SER A 205 -17.18 18.63 -19.21
CA SER A 205 -16.73 19.39 -20.39
C SER A 205 -15.22 19.32 -20.66
N THR A 206 -14.44 18.96 -19.65
CA THR A 206 -12.96 18.96 -19.63
C THR A 206 -12.34 17.57 -19.85
N ALA A 207 -13.14 16.59 -20.24
CA ALA A 207 -12.63 15.25 -20.41
C ALA A 207 -11.63 15.12 -21.56
N ALA A 208 -10.44 14.63 -21.22
CA ALA A 208 -9.46 14.22 -22.20
C ALA A 208 -10.00 13.05 -23.04
N LYS A 209 -9.62 12.99 -24.32
CA LYS A 209 -9.93 11.87 -25.21
C LYS A 209 -9.21 10.61 -24.73
N ASP A 210 -9.84 9.46 -24.99
CA ASP A 210 -9.40 8.10 -24.64
C ASP A 210 -7.88 7.91 -24.62
N ALA A 211 -7.37 7.37 -23.51
CA ALA A 211 -6.07 6.72 -23.52
C ALA A 211 -6.16 5.48 -24.42
N SER A 212 -5.18 5.26 -25.30
CA SER A 212 -5.19 4.11 -26.21
C SER A 212 -5.28 2.79 -25.43
N HIS A 213 -5.93 1.77 -26.01
CA HIS A 213 -5.97 0.41 -25.45
C HIS A 213 -4.58 -0.11 -25.04
N ASP A 214 -3.55 0.23 -25.83
CA ASP A 214 -2.15 -0.15 -25.57
C ASP A 214 -1.62 0.37 -24.22
N SER A 215 -2.14 1.49 -23.71
CA SER A 215 -1.72 2.03 -22.40
C SER A 215 -2.22 1.20 -21.22
N PHE A 216 -3.34 0.48 -21.37
CA PHE A 216 -3.98 -0.24 -20.26
C PHE A 216 -3.31 -1.57 -19.91
N HIS A 217 -2.48 -2.13 -20.81
CA HIS A 217 -1.70 -3.33 -20.52
C HIS A 217 -0.75 -3.18 -19.34
N SER A 218 -0.29 -1.95 -19.07
CA SER A 218 0.55 -1.67 -17.90
C SER A 218 -0.12 -2.01 -16.56
N VAL A 219 -1.47 -1.99 -16.49
CA VAL A 219 -2.23 -2.33 -15.27
C VAL A 219 -2.01 -3.78 -14.83
N ALA A 220 -1.65 -4.69 -15.74
CA ALA A 220 -1.30 -6.07 -15.39
C ALA A 220 -0.05 -6.18 -14.52
N SER A 221 0.78 -5.12 -14.43
CA SER A 221 1.94 -5.10 -13.54
C SER A 221 1.59 -4.88 -12.05
N LEU A 222 0.35 -4.50 -11.75
CA LEU A 222 -0.13 -4.34 -10.38
C LEU A 222 -0.50 -5.70 -9.78
N ASP A 223 -0.26 -5.86 -8.47
CA ASP A 223 -0.84 -6.98 -7.73
C ASP A 223 -2.39 -6.93 -7.84
N PRO A 224 -3.07 -8.06 -8.15
CA PRO A 224 -4.53 -8.08 -8.29
C PRO A 224 -5.29 -7.64 -7.02
N THR A 225 -4.75 -7.94 -5.84
CA THR A 225 -5.29 -7.57 -4.52
C THR A 225 -5.17 -6.06 -4.33
N ASP A 226 -4.04 -5.46 -4.70
CA ASP A 226 -3.86 -4.02 -4.69
C ASP A 226 -4.80 -3.32 -5.67
N LEU A 227 -4.90 -3.81 -6.91
CA LEU A 227 -5.83 -3.25 -7.89
C LEU A 227 -7.26 -3.26 -7.34
N GLN A 228 -7.72 -4.38 -6.77
CA GLN A 228 -9.03 -4.47 -6.16
C GLN A 228 -9.20 -3.50 -4.98
N THR A 229 -8.19 -3.41 -4.11
CA THR A 229 -8.15 -2.47 -2.97
C THR A 229 -8.40 -1.04 -3.44
N TYR A 230 -7.62 -0.57 -4.41
CA TYR A 230 -7.68 0.81 -4.88
C TYR A 230 -8.94 1.11 -5.70
N LEU A 231 -9.51 0.14 -6.41
CA LEU A 231 -10.80 0.30 -7.08
C LEU A 231 -11.95 0.44 -6.08
N LEU A 232 -11.98 -0.39 -5.04
CA LEU A 232 -12.99 -0.35 -3.98
C LEU A 232 -12.87 0.90 -3.10
N SER A 233 -11.64 1.35 -2.86
CA SER A 233 -11.34 2.59 -2.12
C SER A 233 -11.78 3.82 -2.90
N PHE A 234 -11.42 3.89 -4.19
CA PHE A 234 -11.83 4.97 -5.08
C PHE A 234 -13.36 5.11 -5.13
N ALA A 235 -14.07 4.01 -5.39
CA ALA A 235 -15.52 4.02 -5.43
C ALA A 235 -16.14 4.46 -4.10
N HIS A 236 -15.59 4.00 -2.97
CA HIS A 236 -16.04 4.39 -1.63
C HIS A 236 -15.96 5.90 -1.43
N PHE A 237 -14.80 6.51 -1.69
CA PHE A 237 -14.64 7.94 -1.45
C PHE A 237 -15.42 8.80 -2.44
N VAL A 238 -15.60 8.37 -3.69
CA VAL A 238 -16.51 9.05 -4.63
C VAL A 238 -17.96 8.99 -4.13
N GLU A 239 -18.40 7.83 -3.64
CA GLU A 239 -19.75 7.61 -3.10
C GLU A 239 -20.04 8.49 -1.88
N ILE A 240 -19.11 8.59 -0.92
CA ILE A 240 -19.37 9.35 0.31
C ILE A 240 -19.11 10.85 0.18
N ALA A 241 -18.39 11.31 -0.85
CA ALA A 241 -17.96 12.70 -1.00
C ALA A 241 -19.06 13.76 -0.93
N PRO A 242 -20.27 13.59 -1.52
CA PRO A 242 -21.30 14.60 -1.39
C PRO A 242 -22.15 14.42 -0.11
N LEU A 243 -21.95 13.35 0.65
CA LEU A 243 -22.75 13.02 1.83
C LEU A 243 -22.25 13.75 3.07
N ARG A 244 -23.09 13.81 4.12
CA ARG A 244 -22.68 14.37 5.41
C ARG A 244 -21.47 13.64 5.99
N VAL A 245 -21.43 12.32 5.85
CA VAL A 245 -20.29 11.49 6.27
C VAL A 245 -19.01 11.82 5.49
N GLY A 246 -19.09 12.37 4.28
CA GLY A 246 -17.92 12.82 3.52
C GLY A 246 -17.33 14.15 3.99
N LYS A 247 -17.94 14.85 4.95
CA LYS A 247 -17.46 16.15 5.44
C LYS A 247 -16.42 16.00 6.55
N ARG A 248 -15.43 16.90 6.60
CA ARG A 248 -14.45 16.96 7.70
C ARG A 248 -15.16 17.22 9.03
N VAL A 249 -14.74 16.51 10.07
CA VAL A 249 -15.21 16.72 11.45
C VAL A 249 -14.11 17.32 12.34
N THR A 250 -12.85 17.16 11.95
CA THR A 250 -11.72 17.83 12.61
C THR A 250 -11.37 19.12 11.87
N SER A 251 -11.26 20.21 12.64
CA SER A 251 -10.70 21.48 12.16
C SER A 251 -10.18 22.25 13.35
N ALA A 252 -9.09 23.00 13.15
CA ALA A 252 -8.63 23.96 14.14
C ALA A 252 -8.04 25.17 13.44
N GLN A 253 -8.01 26.31 14.13
CA GLN A 253 -7.25 27.47 13.67
C GLN A 253 -5.75 27.15 13.79
N THR A 254 -5.18 26.67 12.69
CA THR A 254 -3.74 26.38 12.55
C THR A 254 -2.96 27.61 12.04
N GLY A 255 -3.65 28.70 11.73
CA GLY A 255 -3.11 29.91 11.09
C GLY A 255 -2.38 30.90 12.01
N ASP A 256 -2.44 30.75 13.33
CA ASP A 256 -1.86 31.71 14.28
C ASP A 256 -0.32 31.67 14.37
N SER A 257 0.32 30.71 13.68
CA SER A 257 1.78 30.58 13.70
C SER A 257 2.41 31.51 12.65
N SER A 258 2.73 32.76 13.03
CA SER A 258 3.44 33.70 12.15
C SER A 258 4.97 33.54 12.19
N GLU A 259 5.51 32.92 13.24
CA GLU A 259 6.95 32.79 13.46
C GLU A 259 7.44 31.33 13.31
N PRO A 260 8.66 31.12 12.76
CA PRO A 260 9.29 29.80 12.77
C PRO A 260 9.50 29.26 14.19
N CYS A 261 9.56 27.94 14.35
CA CYS A 261 9.81 27.30 15.64
C CYS A 261 10.78 26.11 15.52
N SER A 262 11.15 25.51 16.65
CA SER A 262 11.88 24.24 16.67
C SER A 262 10.92 23.05 16.48
N GLY A 263 11.42 21.89 16.05
CA GLY A 263 10.61 20.69 15.94
C GLY A 263 9.97 20.26 17.26
N LEU A 264 10.65 20.42 18.39
CA LEU A 264 10.05 20.14 19.71
C LEU A 264 8.89 21.08 20.05
N ALA A 265 8.97 22.36 19.65
CA ALA A 265 7.87 23.28 19.84
C ALA A 265 6.66 22.88 18.97
N LEU A 266 6.90 22.42 17.74
CA LEU A 266 5.85 21.84 16.89
C LEU A 266 5.22 20.60 17.54
N ALA A 267 6.03 19.64 18.00
CA ALA A 267 5.56 18.41 18.66
C ALA A 267 4.60 18.73 19.82
N ALA A 268 5.02 19.64 20.71
CA ALA A 268 4.21 20.03 21.87
C ALA A 268 2.90 20.74 21.48
N ARG A 269 2.90 21.49 20.36
CA ARG A 269 1.67 22.11 19.82
C ARG A 269 0.72 21.06 19.26
N ALA A 270 1.25 20.09 18.53
CA ALA A 270 0.48 19.00 17.95
C ALA A 270 -0.16 18.12 19.03
N GLU A 271 0.58 17.75 20.08
CA GLU A 271 0.04 16.97 21.21
C GLU A 271 -1.15 17.68 21.86
N ARG A 272 -1.02 18.98 22.18
CA ARG A 272 -2.13 19.76 22.75
C ARG A 272 -3.32 19.86 21.81
N LEU A 273 -3.05 20.00 20.51
CA LEU A 273 -4.09 20.08 19.49
C LEU A 273 -4.84 18.75 19.37
N LEU A 274 -4.13 17.63 19.31
CA LEU A 274 -4.73 16.31 19.16
C LEU A 274 -5.48 15.87 20.41
N LEU A 275 -4.97 16.15 21.61
CA LEU A 275 -5.69 15.91 22.86
C LEU A 275 -7.02 16.66 22.88
N LYS A 276 -6.99 17.95 22.55
CA LYS A 276 -8.22 18.75 22.45
C LYS A 276 -9.19 18.18 21.40
N ALA A 277 -8.67 17.80 20.23
CA ALA A 277 -9.50 17.25 19.17
C ALA A 277 -10.11 15.89 19.55
N LEU A 278 -9.37 15.03 20.25
CA LEU A 278 -9.88 13.77 20.82
C LEU A 278 -11.00 14.03 21.82
N ASP A 279 -10.81 15.00 22.74
CA ASP A 279 -11.86 15.41 23.69
C ASP A 279 -13.13 15.90 22.98
N ASP A 280 -12.95 16.73 21.94
CA ASP A 280 -14.06 17.30 21.17
C ASP A 280 -14.81 16.22 20.32
N LEU A 281 -14.09 15.20 19.83
CA LEU A 281 -14.67 14.07 19.07
C LEU A 281 -15.37 13.04 19.97
N GLY A 282 -14.84 12.81 21.17
CA GLY A 282 -15.35 11.81 22.11
C GLY A 282 -15.08 10.36 21.68
N SER A 283 -15.78 9.42 22.32
CA SER A 283 -15.67 7.98 22.01
C SER A 283 -16.29 7.65 20.65
N ASN A 284 -15.65 6.77 19.90
CA ASN A 284 -16.21 6.22 18.66
C ASN A 284 -17.03 4.94 18.90
N VAL A 285 -17.78 4.53 17.87
CA VAL A 285 -18.68 3.36 17.89
C VAL A 285 -17.91 2.06 18.12
N TYR A 286 -16.71 1.94 17.54
CA TYR A 286 -15.85 0.77 17.74
C TYR A 286 -15.47 0.60 19.21
N ALA A 287 -14.95 1.66 19.84
CA ALA A 287 -14.56 1.68 21.24
C ALA A 287 -15.71 1.26 22.16
N ALA A 288 -16.90 1.83 21.94
CA ALA A 288 -18.09 1.47 22.71
C ALA A 288 -18.49 0.01 22.53
N ALA A 289 -18.48 -0.51 21.30
CA ALA A 289 -18.85 -1.89 21.00
C ALA A 289 -17.81 -2.90 21.52
N ALA A 290 -16.51 -2.58 21.42
CA ALA A 290 -15.43 -3.41 21.92
C ALA A 290 -15.46 -3.53 23.44
N LEU A 291 -15.63 -2.41 24.15
CA LEU A 291 -15.73 -2.38 25.62
C LEU A 291 -16.98 -3.06 26.16
N ALA A 292 -18.06 -3.14 25.35
CA ALA A 292 -19.29 -3.84 25.73
C ALA A 292 -19.21 -5.37 25.52
N SER A 293 -18.17 -5.87 24.86
CA SER A 293 -18.00 -7.29 24.54
C SER A 293 -17.02 -7.97 25.50
N ASP A 294 -17.42 -9.09 26.09
CA ASP A 294 -16.54 -9.93 26.92
C ASP A 294 -15.99 -11.15 26.16
N GLU A 295 -16.31 -11.27 24.86
CA GLU A 295 -15.90 -12.37 23.99
C GLU A 295 -15.13 -11.87 22.76
N ILE A 296 -14.35 -12.78 22.15
CA ILE A 296 -13.73 -12.56 20.84
C ILE A 296 -14.81 -12.65 19.76
N THR A 297 -15.28 -11.49 19.32
CA THR A 297 -16.27 -11.34 18.25
C THR A 297 -15.60 -11.07 16.90
N PRO A 298 -16.32 -11.18 15.76
CA PRO A 298 -15.81 -10.71 14.47
C PRO A 298 -15.36 -9.25 14.47
N LEU A 299 -15.90 -8.38 15.34
CA LEU A 299 -15.42 -7.01 15.55
C LEU A 299 -13.95 -6.96 15.98
N VAL A 300 -13.57 -7.79 16.96
CA VAL A 300 -12.19 -7.89 17.46
C VAL A 300 -11.29 -8.50 16.39
N LYS A 301 -11.73 -9.60 15.76
CA LYS A 301 -10.96 -10.26 14.69
C LYS A 301 -10.72 -9.33 13.50
N GLY A 302 -11.74 -8.56 13.12
CA GLY A 302 -11.65 -7.59 12.02
C GLY A 302 -10.62 -6.50 12.27
N LEU A 303 -10.44 -6.04 13.53
CA LEU A 303 -9.38 -5.09 13.85
C LEU A 303 -7.99 -5.66 13.52
N TYR A 304 -7.71 -6.90 13.91
CA TYR A 304 -6.43 -7.56 13.61
C TYR A 304 -6.21 -7.79 12.11
N VAL A 305 -7.28 -8.06 11.34
CA VAL A 305 -7.19 -8.13 9.87
C VAL A 305 -6.76 -6.78 9.29
N GLU A 306 -7.36 -5.67 9.76
CA GLU A 306 -6.94 -4.35 9.29
C GLU A 306 -5.54 -3.95 9.77
N GLN A 307 -5.13 -4.36 10.98
CA GLN A 307 -3.78 -4.14 11.49
C GLN A 307 -2.73 -4.91 10.68
N TYR A 308 -3.02 -6.16 10.31
CA TYR A 308 -2.19 -6.94 9.40
C TYR A 308 -1.89 -6.15 8.12
N HIS A 309 -2.92 -5.62 7.45
CA HIS A 309 -2.76 -4.82 6.24
C HIS A 309 -1.92 -3.55 6.44
N VAL A 310 -2.02 -2.91 7.61
CA VAL A 310 -1.16 -1.76 7.94
C VAL A 310 0.29 -2.19 8.14
N THR A 311 0.53 -3.26 8.89
CA THR A 311 1.89 -3.75 9.20
C THR A 311 2.61 -4.30 7.97
N ASP A 312 1.90 -5.02 7.10
CA ASP A 312 2.42 -5.58 5.83
C ASP A 312 3.00 -4.48 4.94
N ARG A 313 2.39 -3.29 4.98
CA ARG A 313 2.79 -2.13 4.17
C ARG A 313 3.49 -1.04 4.98
N PHE A 314 3.82 -1.27 6.25
CA PHE A 314 4.42 -0.26 7.11
C PHE A 314 5.80 0.18 6.61
N VAL A 315 6.55 -0.77 6.05
CA VAL A 315 7.87 -0.50 5.45
C VAL A 315 7.79 0.46 4.26
N GLU A 316 6.68 0.45 3.52
CA GLU A 316 6.43 1.39 2.41
C GLU A 316 6.26 2.82 2.92
N ILE A 317 5.61 2.98 4.08
CA ILE A 317 5.43 4.28 4.73
C ILE A 317 6.78 4.92 5.06
N LEU A 318 7.73 4.13 5.57
CA LEU A 318 9.05 4.62 5.99
C LEU A 318 10.04 4.79 4.84
N GLY A 319 9.90 4.01 3.76
CA GLY A 319 10.79 4.01 2.60
C GLY A 319 11.17 5.41 2.07
N PRO A 320 10.21 6.31 1.83
CA PRO A 320 10.49 7.67 1.36
C PRO A 320 11.42 8.46 2.29
N LEU A 321 11.34 8.27 3.61
CA LEU A 321 12.17 8.97 4.59
C LEU A 321 13.60 8.44 4.60
N LEU A 322 13.80 7.13 4.41
CA LEU A 322 15.12 6.49 4.37
C LEU A 322 15.94 6.92 3.15
N SER A 323 15.27 7.28 2.06
CA SER A 323 15.91 7.80 0.84
C SER A 323 16.50 9.22 1.01
N ARG A 324 16.05 9.97 2.04
CA ARG A 324 16.44 11.37 2.24
C ARG A 324 17.83 11.50 2.88
N ARG A 325 18.53 12.59 2.53
CA ARG A 325 19.82 12.98 3.15
C ARG A 325 19.59 13.74 4.46
N LEU A 326 19.07 13.04 5.47
CA LEU A 326 18.76 13.59 6.79
C LEU A 326 20.00 13.68 7.69
N LYS A 327 19.90 14.45 8.78
CA LYS A 327 20.92 14.46 9.85
C LYS A 327 21.18 13.04 10.35
N ARG A 328 22.44 12.73 10.71
CA ARG A 328 22.87 11.37 11.09
C ARG A 328 22.05 10.76 12.22
N ASN A 329 21.71 11.53 13.27
CA ASN A 329 20.93 11.02 14.40
C ASN A 329 19.50 10.66 13.97
N LEU A 330 18.82 11.57 13.27
CA LEU A 330 17.48 11.33 12.72
C LEU A 330 17.48 10.13 11.77
N ARG A 331 18.46 10.04 10.87
CA ARG A 331 18.65 8.90 9.97
C ARG A 331 18.80 7.60 10.77
N THR A 332 19.63 7.59 11.80
CA THR A 332 19.86 6.40 12.65
C THR A 332 18.57 5.96 13.34
N ARG A 333 17.78 6.90 13.88
CA ARG A 333 16.48 6.60 14.48
C ARG A 333 15.48 6.03 13.47
N LEU A 334 15.43 6.57 12.26
CA LEU A 334 14.55 6.07 11.21
C LEU A 334 14.93 4.68 10.72
N PHE A 335 16.23 4.38 10.60
CA PHE A 335 16.68 3.02 10.29
C PHE A 335 16.35 2.04 11.42
N ARG A 336 16.50 2.47 12.68
CA ARG A 336 16.08 1.66 13.82
C ARG A 336 14.58 1.39 13.78
N TYR A 337 13.76 2.41 13.56
CA TYR A 337 12.32 2.24 13.47
C TYR A 337 11.93 1.33 12.30
N PHE A 338 12.55 1.47 11.13
CA PHE A 338 12.36 0.53 10.03
C PHE A 338 12.74 -0.92 10.38
N GLN A 339 13.83 -1.11 11.13
CA GLN A 339 14.24 -2.44 11.58
C GLN A 339 13.29 -3.04 12.61
N GLU A 340 12.67 -2.20 13.45
CA GLU A 340 11.62 -2.61 14.36
C GLU A 340 10.42 -3.08 13.53
N GLU A 341 9.93 -2.28 12.60
CA GLU A 341 8.71 -2.59 11.83
C GLU A 341 8.84 -3.67 10.76
N TYR A 342 10.06 -3.99 10.33
CA TYR A 342 10.29 -5.01 9.30
C TYR A 342 10.00 -6.42 9.85
N GLY A 343 9.01 -7.11 9.27
CA GLY A 343 8.59 -8.44 9.71
C GLY A 343 7.48 -8.42 10.77
N HIS A 344 6.98 -7.24 11.15
CA HIS A 344 5.89 -7.11 12.11
C HIS A 344 4.58 -7.73 11.62
N GLU A 345 4.36 -7.78 10.31
CA GLU A 345 3.20 -8.40 9.67
C GLU A 345 3.06 -9.89 9.98
N ALA A 346 4.18 -10.59 10.22
CA ALA A 346 4.16 -11.98 10.61
C ALA A 346 3.50 -12.20 11.99
N PHE A 347 3.66 -11.25 12.92
CA PHE A 347 3.03 -11.31 14.24
C PHE A 347 1.53 -11.04 14.16
N GLU A 348 1.12 -10.05 13.36
CA GLU A 348 -0.30 -9.76 13.15
C GLU A 348 -1.03 -10.92 12.47
N LEU A 349 -0.37 -11.54 11.49
CA LEU A 349 -0.91 -12.72 10.82
C LEU A 349 -1.01 -13.92 11.77
N ALA A 350 0.03 -14.18 12.56
CA ALA A 350 0.00 -15.24 13.56
C ALA A 350 -1.11 -15.02 14.59
N THR A 351 -1.35 -13.78 14.99
CA THR A 351 -2.48 -13.39 15.85
C THR A 351 -3.81 -13.67 15.17
N CYS A 352 -3.94 -13.35 13.87
CA CYS A 352 -5.14 -13.67 13.12
C CYS A 352 -5.42 -15.20 13.11
N VAL A 353 -4.40 -16.00 12.82
CA VAL A 353 -4.51 -17.47 12.80
C VAL A 353 -4.87 -18.03 14.17
N ALA A 354 -4.24 -17.51 15.22
CA ALA A 354 -4.54 -17.85 16.62
C ALA A 354 -5.99 -17.55 17.02
N LEU A 355 -6.58 -16.49 16.46
CA LEU A 355 -8.01 -16.16 16.61
C LEU A 355 -8.94 -17.04 15.76
N GLY A 356 -8.41 -18.06 15.09
CA GLY A 356 -9.16 -19.04 14.32
C GLY A 356 -9.51 -18.60 12.89
N MET A 357 -8.78 -17.64 12.33
CA MET A 357 -8.88 -17.28 10.91
C MET A 357 -7.96 -18.16 10.06
N HIS A 358 -8.33 -18.40 8.80
CA HIS A 358 -7.47 -19.12 7.86
C HIS A 358 -6.43 -18.19 7.26
N GLU A 359 -5.15 -18.57 7.29
CA GLU A 359 -4.04 -17.71 6.85
C GLU A 359 -4.22 -17.23 5.40
N ALA A 360 -4.58 -18.14 4.49
CA ALA A 360 -4.76 -17.81 3.08
C ALA A 360 -5.89 -16.78 2.86
N ASP A 361 -6.93 -16.79 3.70
CA ASP A 361 -8.04 -15.84 3.58
C ASP A 361 -7.64 -14.45 4.09
N VAL A 362 -6.83 -14.38 5.16
CA VAL A 362 -6.29 -13.10 5.64
C VAL A 362 -5.39 -12.47 4.57
N ARG A 363 -4.46 -13.26 4.01
CA ARG A 363 -3.54 -12.79 2.96
C ARG A 363 -4.25 -12.37 1.67
N ALA A 364 -5.31 -13.08 1.28
CA ALA A 364 -6.06 -12.77 0.06
C ALA A 364 -7.17 -11.71 0.27
N SER A 365 -7.40 -11.27 1.52
CA SER A 365 -8.35 -10.20 1.81
C SER A 365 -7.82 -8.84 1.34
N VAL A 366 -8.72 -7.89 1.09
CA VAL A 366 -8.35 -6.51 0.79
C VAL A 366 -8.71 -5.60 1.97
N PRO A 367 -7.86 -4.63 2.35
CA PRO A 367 -8.16 -3.72 3.45
C PRO A 367 -9.44 -2.92 3.19
N LEU A 368 -10.06 -2.43 4.26
CA LEU A 368 -11.14 -1.44 4.15
C LEU A 368 -10.59 -0.13 3.54
N PRO A 369 -11.43 0.64 2.81
CA PRO A 369 -10.99 1.88 2.16
C PRO A 369 -10.23 2.86 3.06
N LEU A 370 -10.65 2.98 4.33
CA LEU A 370 -10.02 3.88 5.29
C LEU A 370 -8.69 3.33 5.83
N THR A 371 -8.52 2.00 5.88
CA THR A 371 -7.24 1.36 6.17
C THR A 371 -6.26 1.56 5.01
N ALA A 372 -6.70 1.42 3.75
CA ALA A 372 -5.89 1.74 2.59
C ALA A 372 -5.48 3.22 2.56
N LEU A 373 -6.43 4.14 2.80
CA LEU A 373 -6.14 5.58 2.91
C LEU A 373 -5.10 5.89 3.99
N TYR A 374 -5.18 5.21 5.14
CA TYR A 374 -4.24 5.42 6.24
C TYR A 374 -2.80 5.19 5.79
N ILE A 375 -2.55 4.07 5.09
CA ILE A 375 -1.24 3.70 4.53
C ILE A 375 -0.79 4.72 3.48
N ASP A 376 -1.67 5.05 2.52
CA ASP A 376 -1.36 5.99 1.43
C ASP A 376 -1.03 7.39 1.96
N ALA A 377 -1.83 7.89 2.90
CA ALA A 377 -1.69 9.22 3.44
C ALA A 377 -0.36 9.36 4.21
N TYR A 378 -0.01 8.38 5.06
CA TYR A 378 1.29 8.36 5.72
C TYR A 378 2.45 8.32 4.73
N THR A 379 2.36 7.48 3.70
CA THR A 379 3.40 7.38 2.65
C THR A 379 3.57 8.71 1.90
N VAL A 380 2.47 9.38 1.56
CA VAL A 380 2.51 10.70 0.92
C VAL A 380 3.09 11.76 1.84
N LEU A 381 2.74 11.77 3.13
CA LEU A 381 3.33 12.69 4.12
C LEU A 381 4.83 12.43 4.28
N ALA A 382 5.26 11.19 4.41
CA ALA A 382 6.66 10.80 4.46
C ALA A 382 7.44 11.28 3.22
N HIS A 383 6.82 11.17 2.05
CA HIS A 383 7.40 11.60 0.78
C HIS A 383 7.43 13.13 0.62
N ARG A 384 6.35 13.85 0.92
CA ARG A 384 6.21 15.28 0.59
C ARG A 384 6.52 16.21 1.76
N LEU A 385 6.12 15.84 2.98
CA LEU A 385 6.14 16.69 4.18
C LEU A 385 6.66 15.91 5.41
N PRO A 386 7.98 15.63 5.52
CA PRO A 386 8.52 14.83 6.62
C PRO A 386 8.17 15.35 8.03
N THR A 387 8.10 16.67 8.23
CA THR A 387 7.68 17.25 9.51
C THR A 387 6.22 16.91 9.83
N ALA A 388 5.36 16.88 8.81
CA ALA A 388 3.97 16.49 8.96
C ALA A 388 3.87 15.00 9.32
N PHE A 389 4.63 14.13 8.66
CA PHE A 389 4.74 12.71 9.04
C PHE A 389 5.18 12.54 10.50
N PHE A 390 6.30 13.17 10.91
CA PHE A 390 6.79 13.05 12.28
C PHE A 390 5.80 13.61 13.30
N THR A 391 4.97 14.57 12.91
CA THR A 391 3.91 15.12 13.76
C THR A 391 2.71 14.19 13.82
N SER A 392 2.26 13.61 12.70
CA SER A 392 1.05 12.79 12.66
C SER A 392 1.26 11.39 13.24
N ILE A 393 2.49 10.85 13.25
CA ILE A 393 2.77 9.50 13.76
C ILE A 393 2.37 9.31 15.23
N MET A 394 2.22 10.38 16.03
CA MET A 394 1.69 10.27 17.40
C MET A 394 0.22 9.83 17.46
N VAL A 395 -0.51 9.89 16.35
CA VAL A 395 -1.87 9.34 16.26
C VAL A 395 -1.84 7.80 16.28
N THR A 396 -0.75 7.19 15.80
CA THR A 396 -0.63 5.74 15.59
C THR A 396 0.12 5.10 16.75
N GLU A 397 1.24 5.71 17.11
CA GLU A 397 2.14 5.26 18.19
C GLU A 397 1.64 5.65 19.57
N GLY A 398 0.55 6.41 19.62
CA GLY A 398 -0.03 6.93 20.85
C GLY A 398 0.53 8.29 21.27
N LEU A 399 -0.28 8.97 22.09
CA LEU A 399 0.11 10.19 22.78
C LEU A 399 0.73 9.81 24.12
N ARG A 400 1.79 10.53 24.51
CA ARG A 400 2.46 10.30 25.80
C ARG A 400 1.48 10.40 26.97
N ASP A 401 1.65 9.48 27.91
CA ASP A 401 0.88 9.43 29.17
C ASP A 401 -0.65 9.28 28.93
N GLN A 402 -1.05 8.80 27.75
CA GLN A 402 -2.43 8.41 27.44
C GLN A 402 -2.52 6.88 27.38
N HIS A 403 -3.41 6.33 28.19
CA HIS A 403 -3.78 4.91 28.15
C HIS A 403 -5.06 4.75 27.35
N SER A 404 -5.15 3.71 26.52
CA SER A 404 -6.35 3.37 25.76
C SER A 404 -7.07 2.20 26.45
N PRO A 405 -8.20 2.45 27.16
CA PRO A 405 -8.95 1.38 27.83
C PRO A 405 -9.45 0.31 26.85
N VAL A 406 -9.70 0.70 25.60
CA VAL A 406 -10.13 -0.20 24.53
C VAL A 406 -9.02 -1.18 24.18
N HIS A 407 -7.79 -0.68 24.03
CA HIS A 407 -6.63 -1.51 23.72
C HIS A 407 -6.35 -2.50 24.85
N GLU A 408 -6.31 -2.02 26.10
CA GLU A 408 -6.12 -2.87 27.29
C GLU A 408 -7.18 -3.97 27.38
N HIS A 409 -8.45 -3.63 27.14
CA HIS A 409 -9.56 -4.58 27.15
C HIS A 409 -9.43 -5.64 26.05
N ILE A 410 -9.12 -5.23 24.81
CA ILE A 410 -8.94 -6.17 23.69
C ILE A 410 -7.72 -7.06 23.92
N ALA A 411 -6.59 -6.50 24.35
CA ALA A 411 -5.38 -7.28 24.64
C ALA A 411 -5.68 -8.36 25.69
N ALA A 412 -6.37 -8.00 26.78
CA ALA A 412 -6.76 -8.94 27.82
C ALA A 412 -7.75 -10.02 27.30
N LEU A 413 -8.64 -9.68 26.38
CA LEU A 413 -9.54 -10.66 25.73
C LEU A 413 -8.76 -11.67 24.90
N VAL A 414 -7.83 -11.19 24.07
CA VAL A 414 -7.04 -12.05 23.17
C VAL A 414 -6.10 -12.94 23.97
N GLU A 415 -5.44 -12.41 25.01
CA GLU A 415 -4.58 -13.18 25.90
C GLU A 415 -5.34 -14.35 26.54
N ARG A 416 -6.58 -14.11 27.03
CA ARG A 416 -7.44 -15.16 27.59
C ARG A 416 -7.84 -16.21 26.55
N ALA A 417 -8.13 -15.79 25.33
CA ALA A 417 -8.68 -16.65 24.29
C ALA A 417 -7.64 -17.58 23.66
N VAL A 418 -6.42 -17.09 23.46
CA VAL A 418 -5.39 -17.82 22.71
C VAL A 418 -4.58 -18.77 23.61
N HIS A 419 -4.63 -18.61 24.94
CA HIS A 419 -3.75 -19.32 25.89
C HIS A 419 -2.25 -19.26 25.53
N ALA A 420 -1.87 -18.33 24.65
CA ALA A 420 -0.52 -18.12 24.20
C ALA A 420 -0.07 -16.75 24.70
N GLY A 421 0.40 -16.72 25.95
CA GLY A 421 1.09 -15.55 26.50
C GLY A 421 2.26 -15.09 25.61
N ASP A 422 2.79 -15.94 24.73
CA ASP A 422 4.00 -15.62 23.94
C ASP A 422 3.76 -14.83 22.64
N ILE A 423 2.55 -14.76 22.08
CA ILE A 423 2.28 -14.12 20.77
C ILE A 423 1.78 -12.68 20.94
N VAL A 424 0.80 -12.48 21.83
CA VAL A 424 0.17 -11.16 22.06
C VAL A 424 1.03 -10.28 22.98
N ALA A 425 1.67 -10.88 24.00
CA ALA A 425 2.55 -10.13 24.90
C ALA A 425 3.73 -9.51 24.15
N LYS A 426 4.26 -10.18 23.12
CA LYS A 426 5.36 -9.62 22.30
C LYS A 426 4.99 -8.35 21.53
N HIS A 427 3.73 -8.12 21.15
CA HIS A 427 3.36 -6.91 20.42
C HIS A 427 3.09 -5.73 21.38
N GLY A 428 2.40 -5.96 22.50
CA GLY A 428 2.15 -4.93 23.52
C GLY A 428 3.38 -4.56 24.35
N GLU A 429 4.16 -5.57 24.80
CA GLU A 429 5.38 -5.36 25.60
C GLU A 429 6.47 -4.65 24.79
N THR A 430 6.58 -4.90 23.48
CA THR A 430 7.56 -4.20 22.62
C THR A 430 7.24 -2.71 22.50
N ASN A 431 5.97 -2.30 22.38
CA ASN A 431 5.63 -0.88 22.21
C ASN A 431 5.82 -0.07 23.51
N ASP A 432 5.49 -0.65 24.67
CA ASP A 432 5.69 -0.04 25.98
C ASP A 432 7.18 -0.03 26.39
N GLU A 433 7.93 -1.12 26.12
CA GLU A 433 9.37 -1.20 26.39
C GLU A 433 10.19 -0.28 25.47
N LEU A 434 9.74 -0.08 24.22
CA LEU A 434 10.41 0.81 23.26
C LEU A 434 9.94 2.27 23.33
N ASN A 435 8.90 2.56 24.13
CA ASN A 435 8.36 3.92 24.35
C ASN A 435 8.05 4.61 23.01
N HIS A 436 7.33 3.89 22.14
CA HIS A 436 6.84 4.39 20.85
C HIS A 436 6.06 5.72 20.92
N PRO A 437 5.28 6.02 22.00
CA PRO A 437 4.67 7.34 22.17
C PRO A 437 5.67 8.51 22.18
N SER A 438 6.98 8.25 22.36
CA SER A 438 8.03 9.28 22.30
C SER A 438 8.65 9.47 20.91
N LEU A 439 8.35 8.62 19.92
CA LEU A 439 8.97 8.65 18.58
C LEU A 439 8.81 10.02 17.90
N SER A 440 7.62 10.60 17.91
CA SER A 440 7.36 11.92 17.32
C SER A 440 8.32 13.00 17.86
N ARG A 441 8.43 13.11 19.19
CA ARG A 441 9.36 14.05 19.85
C ARG A 441 10.81 13.76 19.49
N LEU A 442 11.20 12.48 19.43
CA LEU A 442 12.57 12.07 19.11
C LEU A 442 12.96 12.40 17.67
N PHE A 443 12.06 12.23 16.71
CA PHE A 443 12.29 12.65 15.32
C PHE A 443 12.36 14.17 15.20
N LEU A 444 11.40 14.88 15.81
CA LEU A 444 11.33 16.33 15.75
C LEU A 444 12.44 17.03 16.55
N ALA A 445 13.05 16.38 17.53
CA ALA A 445 14.20 16.91 18.29
C ALA A 445 15.41 17.25 17.40
N ASP A 446 15.59 16.52 16.30
CA ASP A 446 16.69 16.77 15.37
C ASP A 446 16.39 17.88 14.35
N ILE A 447 15.17 18.43 14.35
CA ILE A 447 14.71 19.49 13.42
C ILE A 447 14.82 20.85 14.11
N PRO A 448 15.84 21.66 13.78
CA PRO A 448 16.13 22.90 14.49
C PRO A 448 15.21 24.04 14.08
N HIS A 449 14.62 23.95 12.89
CA HIS A 449 13.85 25.02 12.27
C HIS A 449 12.68 24.43 11.48
N VAL A 450 11.48 24.91 11.79
CA VAL A 450 10.23 24.60 11.09
C VAL A 450 9.59 25.93 10.71
N THR A 451 9.31 26.13 9.43
CA THR A 451 8.70 27.37 8.94
C THR A 451 7.25 27.51 9.45
N ALA A 452 6.69 28.72 9.42
CA ALA A 452 5.28 28.95 9.75
C ALA A 452 4.33 28.10 8.88
N ALA A 453 4.64 27.99 7.57
CA ALA A 453 3.86 27.18 6.64
C ALA A 453 3.92 25.69 6.99
N ASP A 454 5.12 25.15 7.25
CA ASP A 454 5.30 23.75 7.63
C ASP A 454 4.63 23.41 8.96
N GLN A 455 4.64 24.34 9.92
CA GLN A 455 3.90 24.17 11.18
C GLN A 455 2.42 23.99 10.91
N ARG A 456 1.81 24.90 10.14
CA ARG A 456 0.40 24.84 9.75
C ARG A 456 0.08 23.51 9.06
N TYR A 457 0.86 23.13 8.04
CA TYR A 457 0.66 21.89 7.30
C TYR A 457 0.80 20.64 8.17
N SER A 458 1.76 20.64 9.10
CA SER A 458 1.99 19.50 10.00
C SER A 458 0.84 19.34 11.00
N LEU A 459 0.28 20.44 11.50
CA LEU A 459 -0.87 20.42 12.41
C LEU A 459 -2.16 20.01 11.70
N GLU A 460 -2.39 20.50 10.48
CA GLU A 460 -3.54 20.09 9.66
C GLU A 460 -3.47 18.62 9.24
N ALA A 461 -2.28 18.13 8.89
CA ALA A 461 -2.04 16.73 8.61
C ALA A 461 -2.28 15.86 9.84
N ALA A 462 -1.83 16.27 11.02
CA ALA A 462 -2.08 15.55 12.26
C ALA A 462 -3.59 15.43 12.56
N LEU A 463 -4.35 16.52 12.40
CA LEU A 463 -5.81 16.48 12.53
C LEU A 463 -6.48 15.58 11.48
N PHE A 464 -6.02 15.64 10.23
CA PHE A 464 -6.53 14.76 9.18
C PHE A 464 -6.26 13.30 9.51
N MET A 465 -5.03 12.94 9.93
CA MET A 465 -4.69 11.56 10.30
C MET A 465 -5.44 11.09 11.54
N LEU A 466 -5.71 11.97 12.52
CA LEU A 466 -6.60 11.66 13.63
C LEU A 466 -8.00 11.30 13.14
N GLU A 467 -8.55 12.09 12.23
CA GLU A 467 -9.86 11.83 11.64
C GLU A 467 -9.87 10.54 10.80
N VAL A 468 -8.80 10.25 10.04
CA VAL A 468 -8.63 8.98 9.32
C VAL A 468 -8.65 7.82 10.29
N ASN A 469 -7.87 7.87 11.38
CA ASN A 469 -7.82 6.81 12.40
C ASN A 469 -9.20 6.57 13.05
N MET A 470 -9.89 7.64 13.46
CA MET A 470 -11.23 7.52 14.05
C MET A 470 -12.24 6.90 13.09
N ARG A 471 -12.26 7.36 11.83
CA ARG A 471 -13.17 6.80 10.81
C ARG A 471 -12.80 5.38 10.43
N GLN A 472 -11.52 5.03 10.43
CA GLN A 472 -11.06 3.67 10.15
C GLN A 472 -11.60 2.69 11.20
N LEU A 473 -11.55 3.05 12.48
CA LEU A 473 -12.19 2.27 13.56
C LEU A 473 -13.72 2.18 13.38
N GLU A 474 -14.39 3.28 13.02
CA GLU A 474 -15.82 3.25 12.70
C GLU A 474 -16.14 2.33 11.50
N SER A 475 -15.27 2.29 10.49
CA SER A 475 -15.40 1.41 9.35
C SER A 475 -15.25 -0.06 9.73
N VAL A 476 -14.35 -0.38 10.67
CA VAL A 476 -14.22 -1.72 11.24
C VAL A 476 -15.51 -2.10 11.97
N ALA A 477 -16.04 -1.19 12.81
CA ALA A 477 -17.29 -1.43 13.51
C ALA A 477 -18.46 -1.66 12.55
N PHE A 478 -18.58 -0.84 11.51
CA PHE A 478 -19.65 -0.97 10.52
C PHE A 478 -19.56 -2.27 9.71
N PHE A 479 -18.37 -2.65 9.27
CA PHE A 479 -18.20 -3.81 8.41
C PHE A 479 -18.22 -5.13 9.19
N TYR A 480 -17.50 -5.21 10.30
CA TYR A 480 -17.32 -6.46 11.06
C TYR A 480 -18.28 -6.61 12.26
N GLY A 481 -18.82 -5.51 12.81
CA GLY A 481 -19.52 -5.52 14.10
C GLY A 481 -20.77 -6.41 14.15
N ASP A 482 -21.60 -6.39 13.11
CA ASP A 482 -22.86 -7.16 13.05
C ASP A 482 -22.66 -8.59 12.51
N GLN A 483 -21.42 -9.01 12.24
CA GLN A 483 -21.16 -10.32 11.68
C GLN A 483 -21.27 -11.40 12.77
N THR A 484 -21.89 -12.53 12.43
CA THR A 484 -21.91 -13.73 13.29
C THR A 484 -20.73 -14.66 13.03
N GLN A 485 -20.12 -14.54 11.85
CA GLN A 485 -18.91 -15.23 11.40
C GLN A 485 -18.11 -14.24 10.58
N ILE A 486 -16.79 -14.25 10.75
CA ILE A 486 -15.93 -13.30 10.04
C ILE A 486 -16.04 -13.50 8.53
N ARG A 487 -16.22 -12.39 7.82
CA ARG A 487 -16.19 -12.29 6.37
C ARG A 487 -15.17 -11.23 6.02
N PHE A 488 -14.24 -11.61 5.15
CA PHE A 488 -13.19 -10.72 4.69
C PHE A 488 -13.72 -9.79 3.60
N HIS A 489 -13.24 -8.55 3.63
CA HIS A 489 -13.48 -7.60 2.55
C HIS A 489 -12.70 -8.06 1.29
N GLY A 490 -13.27 -7.86 0.09
CA GLY A 490 -12.66 -8.25 -1.19
C GLY A 490 -12.94 -9.69 -1.66
N LEU A 491 -13.08 -10.66 -0.75
CA LEU A 491 -13.21 -12.09 -1.08
C LEU A 491 -14.64 -12.55 -1.43
N HIS A 492 -15.67 -11.72 -1.22
CA HIS A 492 -17.06 -12.09 -1.48
C HIS A 492 -17.84 -11.01 -2.25
N GLU A 493 -18.65 -11.43 -3.23
CA GLU A 493 -19.64 -10.61 -3.93
C GLU A 493 -20.76 -10.17 -2.97
N GLY A 494 -20.48 -9.19 -2.12
CA GLY A 494 -21.45 -8.81 -1.10
C GLY A 494 -20.99 -7.71 -0.17
N ARG A 495 -20.59 -6.55 -0.73
CA ARG A 495 -20.76 -5.33 0.07
C ARG A 495 -22.26 -5.20 0.36
N ARG A 496 -22.61 -5.08 1.65
CA ARG A 496 -23.77 -4.26 2.00
C ARG A 496 -23.43 -2.85 1.48
N PRO A 497 -24.31 -2.19 0.73
CA PRO A 497 -24.19 -0.75 0.53
C PRO A 497 -23.98 -0.11 1.90
N LEU A 498 -23.18 0.95 1.97
CA LEU A 498 -23.21 1.85 3.11
C LEU A 498 -24.60 2.51 3.09
N GLU A 499 -25.60 1.83 3.61
CA GLU A 499 -26.87 2.45 3.98
C GLU A 499 -26.55 3.35 5.18
N VAL A 500 -26.16 4.59 4.88
CA VAL A 500 -26.09 5.71 5.83
C VAL A 500 -27.45 6.40 5.88
#